data_AF-A0AA39JDY9-F1
#
_entry.id   AF-A0AA39JDY9-F1
#
_cell.length_a   1.000
_cell.length_b   1.000
_cell.length_c   1.000
_cell.angle_alpha   90.00
_cell.angle_beta   90.00
_cell.angle_gamma   90.00
#
_symmetry.space_group_name_H-M   'P 1'
#
loop_
_entity.id
_entity.type
_entity.pdbx_description
1 polymer ?
#
loop_
_entity_poly.entity_id
_entity_poly.type
_entity_poly.pdbx_seq_one_letter_code
_entity_poly.pdbx_strand_id
1 'polypeptide(L)'
;MEEDKYHVKYLMGARAQVDNDNNLKWEYLVKWTEYDEEEAIWEPCRNFRMECHLLESFWSMPHHQERASMYLYVVASQEWIDAEKAWYWSQI
;
A
#
# COMPACT_ATOMS: atom_id res chain seq x y z
N MET A 1 -13.16 18.95 -12.48
CA MET A 1 -12.25 18.66 -11.36
C MET A 1 -11.43 17.49 -11.83
N GLU A 2 -10.25 17.79 -12.34
CA GLU A 2 -9.28 16.78 -12.75
C GLU A 2 -8.83 16.10 -11.46
N GLU A 3 -9.04 14.79 -11.34
CA GLU A 3 -8.44 14.03 -10.25
C GLU A 3 -6.93 14.14 -10.44
N ASP A 4 -6.27 15.01 -9.67
CA ASP A 4 -4.81 15.11 -9.62
C ASP A 4 -4.28 13.74 -9.18
N LYS A 5 -3.87 12.95 -10.17
CA LYS A 5 -3.34 11.60 -10.00
C LYS A 5 -1.90 11.72 -9.54
N TYR A 6 -1.69 11.67 -8.24
CA TYR A 6 -0.35 11.63 -7.65
C TYR A 6 0.32 10.28 -7.94
N HIS A 7 1.63 10.31 -8.23
CA HIS A 7 2.42 9.12 -8.43
C HIS A 7 2.72 8.44 -7.09
N VAL A 8 2.42 7.14 -7.01
CA VAL A 8 2.74 6.30 -5.85
C VAL A 8 4.18 5.84 -5.97
N LYS A 9 4.95 5.98 -4.88
CA LYS A 9 6.35 5.55 -4.81
C LYS A 9 6.48 4.11 -4.32
N TYR A 10 5.80 3.76 -3.23
CA TYR A 10 5.68 2.39 -2.68
C TYR A 10 4.56 2.33 -1.64
N LEU A 11 4.23 1.13 -1.16
CA LEU A 11 3.26 0.91 -0.07
C LEU A 11 3.98 0.71 1.27
N MET A 12 3.45 1.26 2.34
CA MET A 12 4.02 1.05 3.68
C MET A 12 3.26 -0.03 4.46
N GLY A 13 2.03 -0.33 4.06
CA GLY A 13 1.23 -1.37 4.68
C GLY A 13 -0.15 -1.51 4.04
N ALA A 14 -0.86 -2.56 4.45
CA ALA A 14 -2.24 -2.81 4.08
C ALA A 14 -3.07 -3.09 5.34
N ARG A 15 -4.31 -2.62 5.35
CA ARG A 15 -5.29 -2.95 6.40
C ARG A 15 -6.59 -3.38 5.74
N ALA A 16 -7.23 -4.41 6.29
CA ALA A 16 -8.57 -4.79 5.88
C ALA A 16 -9.58 -4.47 6.98
N GLN A 17 -10.69 -3.87 6.56
CA GLN A 17 -11.89 -3.73 7.37
C GLN A 17 -12.95 -4.69 6.84
N VAL A 18 -13.74 -5.25 7.75
CA VAL A 18 -14.93 -6.03 7.36
C VAL A 18 -16.09 -5.06 7.21
N ASP A 19 -16.73 -5.06 6.05
CA ASP A 19 -17.94 -4.27 5.86
C ASP A 19 -19.19 -4.97 6.41
N ASN A 20 -20.34 -4.28 6.35
CA ASN A 20 -21.61 -4.80 6.87
C ASN A 20 -22.06 -6.12 6.20
N ASP A 21 -21.53 -6.43 5.02
CA ASP A 21 -21.84 -7.63 4.24
C ASP A 21 -20.79 -8.75 4.45
N ASN A 22 -19.93 -8.61 5.46
CA ASN A 22 -18.80 -9.50 5.76
C ASN A 22 -17.73 -9.56 4.64
N ASN A 23 -17.64 -8.55 3.78
CA ASN A 23 -16.58 -8.46 2.79
C ASN A 23 -15.36 -7.72 3.33
N LEU A 24 -14.17 -8.19 2.97
CA LEU A 24 -12.92 -7.50 3.28
C LEU A 24 -12.72 -6.33 2.32
N LYS A 25 -12.61 -5.12 2.89
CA LYS A 25 -12.21 -3.90 2.18
C LYS A 25 -10.79 -3.55 2.56
N TRP A 26 -9.89 -3.68 1.59
CA TRP A 26 -8.49 -3.34 1.74
C TRP A 26 -8.25 -1.85 1.51
N GLU A 27 -7.49 -1.26 2.41
CA GLU A 27 -6.87 0.06 2.29
C GLU A 27 -5.36 -0.12 2.42
N TYR A 28 -4.62 0.75 1.75
CA TYR A 28 -3.17 0.71 1.70
C TYR A 28 -2.60 2.04 2.17
N LEU A 29 -1.55 1.98 2.98
CA LEU A 29 -0.83 3.16 3.42
C LEU A 29 0.13 3.56 2.30
N VAL A 30 -0.25 4.60 1.57
CA VAL A 30 0.42 5.00 0.33
C VAL A 30 1.50 6.02 0.62
N LYS A 31 2.71 5.74 0.15
CA LYS A 31 3.77 6.73 0.06
C LYS A 31 3.72 7.44 -1.29
N TRP A 32 3.42 8.73 -1.28
CA TRP A 32 3.44 9.59 -2.46
C TRP A 32 4.85 10.08 -2.81
N THR A 33 5.14 10.27 -4.10
CA THR A 33 6.46 10.71 -4.59
C THR A 33 6.87 12.10 -4.10
N GLU A 34 5.91 13.04 -4.02
CA GLU A 34 6.15 14.47 -3.73
C GLU A 34 6.13 14.83 -2.23
N TYR A 35 5.81 13.87 -1.36
CA TYR A 35 5.61 14.12 0.08
C TYR A 35 6.63 13.34 0.91
N ASP A 36 6.62 13.47 2.23
CA ASP A 36 7.43 12.66 3.15
C ASP A 36 6.70 11.38 3.60
N GLU A 37 7.38 10.48 4.32
CA GLU A 37 6.77 9.23 4.81
C GLU A 37 5.69 9.49 5.88
N GLU A 38 5.85 10.58 6.63
CA GLU A 38 4.89 11.02 7.66
C GLU A 38 3.54 11.47 7.07
N GLU A 39 3.53 11.85 5.80
CA GLU A 39 2.35 12.27 5.04
C GLU A 39 1.65 11.08 4.34
N ALA A 40 2.07 9.84 4.63
CA ALA A 40 1.43 8.66 4.08
C ALA A 40 -0.01 8.52 4.62
N ILE A 41 -0.95 8.31 3.70
CA ILE A 41 -2.38 8.20 4.03
C ILE A 41 -2.95 6.86 3.57
N TRP A 42 -3.97 6.39 4.30
CA TRP A 42 -4.69 5.16 3.97
C TRP A 42 -5.69 5.43 2.85
N GLU A 43 -5.53 4.73 1.74
CA GLU A 43 -6.36 4.93 0.56
C GLU A 43 -6.85 3.55 0.02
N PRO A 44 -8.05 3.46 -0.57
CA PRO A 44 -8.49 2.25 -1.25
C PRO A 44 -7.81 2.10 -2.63
N CYS A 45 -7.68 0.86 -3.13
CA CYS A 45 -7.08 0.58 -4.46
C CYS A 45 -7.62 1.40 -5.64
N ARG A 46 -8.85 1.92 -5.52
CA ARG A 46 -9.50 2.70 -6.57
C ARG A 46 -9.02 4.16 -6.63
N ASN A 47 -8.49 4.70 -5.54
CA ASN A 47 -8.14 6.13 -5.41
C ASN A 47 -6.75 6.43 -5.96
N PHE A 48 -5.89 5.42 -6.05
CA PHE A 48 -4.60 5.50 -6.70
C PHE A 48 -4.59 4.44 -7.81
N ARG A 49 -4.22 4.81 -9.04
CA ARG A 49 -3.96 3.80 -10.07
C ARG A 49 -2.68 3.07 -9.67
N MET A 50 -2.75 2.06 -8.80
CA MET A 50 -1.61 1.15 -8.65
C MET A 50 -1.38 0.51 -10.00
N GLU A 51 -0.17 0.64 -10.49
CA GLU A 51 0.32 -0.32 -11.45
C GLU A 51 0.19 -1.70 -10.81
N CYS A 52 -0.39 -2.67 -11.53
CA CYS A 52 -0.65 -4.02 -11.03
C CYS A 52 0.59 -4.63 -10.33
N HIS A 53 1.79 -4.24 -10.78
CA HIS A 53 3.07 -4.69 -10.23
C HIS A 53 3.26 -4.36 -8.74
N LEU A 54 2.80 -3.22 -8.22
CA LEU A 54 3.01 -2.85 -6.80
C LEU A 54 2.14 -3.69 -5.87
N LEU A 55 0.88 -3.96 -6.26
CA LEU A 55 0.01 -4.86 -5.49
C LEU A 55 0.50 -6.29 -5.58
N GLU A 56 0.87 -6.73 -6.79
CA GLU A 56 1.41 -8.08 -6.99
C GLU A 56 2.69 -8.28 -6.20
N SER A 57 3.64 -7.33 -6.25
CA SER A 57 4.87 -7.39 -5.46
C SER A 57 4.59 -7.36 -3.96
N PHE A 58 3.69 -6.46 -3.51
CA PHE A 58 3.30 -6.35 -2.11
C PHE A 58 2.78 -7.68 -1.60
N TRP A 59 1.87 -8.34 -2.33
CA TRP A 59 1.21 -9.58 -1.92
C TRP A 59 2.00 -10.88 -2.22
N SER A 60 3.05 -10.81 -3.04
CA SER A 60 3.87 -11.97 -3.45
C SER A 60 5.02 -12.27 -2.47
N MET A 61 5.37 -11.33 -1.58
CA MET A 61 6.45 -11.53 -0.60
C MET A 61 5.95 -12.05 0.76
N PRO A 62 6.81 -12.61 1.62
CA PRO A 62 6.41 -13.00 2.97
C PRO A 62 6.17 -11.76 3.85
N HIS A 63 4.92 -11.49 4.18
CA HIS A 63 4.51 -10.41 5.08
C HIS A 63 4.26 -10.93 6.50
N HIS A 64 4.58 -10.11 7.51
CA HIS A 64 4.11 -10.33 8.87
C HIS A 64 2.63 -9.91 8.96
N GLN A 65 1.75 -10.90 9.13
CA GLN A 65 0.33 -10.67 9.36
C GLN A 65 0.07 -10.60 10.86
N GLU A 66 -0.35 -9.45 11.35
CA GLU A 66 -0.88 -9.33 12.71
C GLU A 66 -2.40 -9.24 12.67
N ARG A 67 -3.07 -10.18 13.34
CA ARG A 67 -4.53 -10.22 13.43
C ARG A 67 -4.97 -9.70 14.79
N ALA A 68 -5.38 -8.43 14.85
CA ALA A 68 -5.97 -7.82 16.04
C ALA A 68 -7.49 -7.76 15.89
N SER A 69 -8.19 -8.70 16.55
CA SER A 69 -9.64 -8.92 16.81
C SER A 69 -10.75 -8.42 15.85
N MET A 70 -10.59 -7.31 15.12
CA MET A 70 -11.56 -6.76 14.16
C MET A 70 -10.91 -6.23 12.86
N TYR A 71 -9.59 -6.11 12.81
CA TYR A 71 -8.83 -5.62 11.66
C TYR A 71 -7.68 -6.58 11.33
N LEU A 72 -7.47 -6.82 10.04
CA LEU A 72 -6.27 -7.50 9.55
C LEU A 72 -5.26 -6.42 9.16
N TYR A 73 -4.18 -6.29 9.93
CA TYR A 73 -3.08 -5.38 9.60
C TYR A 73 -1.93 -6.19 9.01
N VAL A 74 -1.46 -5.74 7.85
CA VAL A 74 -0.31 -6.29 7.15
C VAL A 74 0.71 -5.16 7.03
N VAL A 75 1.80 -5.28 7.77
CA VAL A 75 2.91 -4.34 7.67
C VAL A 75 3.90 -4.93 6.67
N ALA A 76 4.30 -4.13 5.68
CA ALA A 76 5.37 -4.55 4.77
C ALA A 76 6.66 -4.76 5.56
N SER A 77 7.42 -5.80 5.23
CA SER A 77 8.74 -5.96 5.82
C SER A 77 9.67 -4.84 5.34
N GLN A 78 10.63 -4.44 6.18
CA GLN A 78 11.62 -3.43 5.78
C GLN A 78 12.39 -3.87 4.53
N GLU A 79 12.66 -5.18 4.39
CA GLU A 79 13.31 -5.78 3.22
C GLU A 79 12.52 -5.54 1.93
N TRP A 80 11.19 -5.69 1.98
CA TRP A 80 10.31 -5.41 0.84
C TRP A 80 10.34 -3.91 0.48
N ILE A 81 10.23 -3.05 1.49
CA ILE A 81 10.24 -1.59 1.30
C ILE A 81 11.56 -1.15 0.64
N ASP A 82 12.69 -1.68 1.10
CA ASP A 82 14.01 -1.36 0.56
C ASP A 82 14.18 -1.87 -0.88
N ALA A 83 13.66 -3.06 -1.20
CA ALA A 83 13.66 -3.61 -2.55
C ALA A 83 12.83 -2.77 -3.53
N GLU A 84 11.62 -2.36 -3.15
CA GLU A 84 10.77 -1.49 -3.98
C GLU A 84 11.37 -0.09 -4.14
N LYS A 85 11.96 0.48 -3.08
CA LYS A 85 12.73 1.73 -3.18
C LYS A 85 13.83 1.59 -4.23
N ALA A 86 14.63 0.52 -4.18
CA ALA A 86 15.71 0.29 -5.14
C ALA A 86 15.20 0.09 -6.58
N TRP A 87 14.10 -0.66 -6.77
CA TRP A 87 13.49 -0.84 -8.08
C TRP A 87 13.00 0.49 -8.65
N TYR A 88 12.27 1.29 -7.88
CA TYR A 88 11.76 2.60 -8.31
C TYR A 88 12.90 3.53 -8.79
N TRP A 89 14.00 3.62 -8.04
CA TRP A 89 15.15 4.45 -8.43
C TRP A 89 15.92 3.92 -9.65
N SER A 90 15.73 2.65 -10.03
CA SER A 90 16.33 2.08 -11.26
C SER A 90 15.55 2.45 -12.54
N GLN A 91 14.31 2.92 -12.39
CA GLN A 91 13.41 3.25 -13.51
C GLN A 91 13.43 4.75 -13.87
N ILE A 92 14.18 5.58 -13.11
CA ILE A 92 14.36 7.03 -13.32
C ILE A 92 15.74 7.26 -13.92
#